data_AF-A0A3Q7GB66-F1
#
_entry.id   AF-A0A3Q7GB66-F1
#
_cell.length_a   1.000
_cell.length_b   1.000
_cell.length_c   1.000
_cell.angle_alpha   90.00
_cell.angle_beta   90.00
_cell.angle_gamma   90.00
#
_symmetry.space_group_name_H-M   'P 1'
#
loop_
_entity.id
_entity.type
_entity.pdbx_description
1 polymer ?
#
loop_
_entity_poly.entity_id
_entity_poly.type
_entity_poly.pdbx_seq_one_letter_code
_entity_poly.pdbx_strand_id
1 'polypeptide(L)'
;MSSYSAFGKYTPQWKWLTNELPKVNRSETPWLIVLMHCPMYNSYVHHYMEGETMRVIYEPWLVKYKVDVVFAGHVHAYERSERVSNVAYNIINRKCSPVKDESAPVYITIGNGGNQEGLATEMTQPQPRYSAYREASFGHGILDIKNRTHAYFVWHRNHDGFATEADSLWLLNRYWKLEQSSVAYFMK
;
A
#
# COMPACT_ATOMS: atom_id res chain seq x y z
N MET A 1 10.44 -5.89 3.65
CA MET A 1 10.45 -5.90 5.13
C MET A 1 9.97 -7.25 5.59
N SER A 2 10.71 -7.87 6.52
CA SER A 2 10.37 -9.17 7.08
C SER A 2 9.36 -8.99 8.22
N SER A 3 8.11 -9.38 7.97
CA SER A 3 7.01 -9.29 8.93
C SER A 3 7.21 -10.17 10.17
N TYR A 4 8.03 -11.22 10.07
CA TYR A 4 8.27 -12.20 11.15
C TYR A 4 9.68 -12.10 11.76
N SER A 5 10.40 -11.01 11.50
CA SER A 5 11.66 -10.69 12.18
C SER A 5 11.45 -9.51 13.13
N ALA A 6 12.28 -9.37 14.16
CA ALA A 6 12.19 -8.22 15.06
C ALA A 6 12.33 -6.90 14.29
N PHE A 7 11.31 -6.02 14.41
CA PHE A 7 11.24 -4.71 13.75
C PHE A 7 11.06 -3.54 14.73
N GLY A 8 11.05 -3.83 16.04
CA GLY A 8 10.99 -2.83 17.11
C GLY A 8 12.15 -1.82 17.06
N LYS A 9 11.98 -0.68 17.74
CA LYS A 9 13.02 0.35 17.82
C LYS A 9 14.36 -0.26 18.22
N TYR A 10 15.43 0.13 17.54
CA TYR A 10 16.82 -0.34 17.73
C TYR A 10 17.15 -1.77 17.29
N THR A 11 16.18 -2.55 16.78
CA THR A 11 16.46 -3.85 16.15
C THR A 11 17.25 -3.68 14.84
N PRO A 12 17.91 -4.74 14.33
CA PRO A 12 18.64 -4.67 13.06
C PRO A 12 17.78 -4.20 11.88
N GLN A 13 16.55 -4.74 11.73
CA GLN A 13 15.64 -4.33 10.65
C GLN A 13 15.22 -2.87 10.78
N TRP A 14 14.92 -2.41 11.99
CA TRP A 14 14.59 -1.00 12.25
C TRP A 14 15.75 -0.08 11.89
N LYS A 15 16.97 -0.40 12.35
CA LYS A 15 18.19 0.39 12.06
C LYS A 15 18.51 0.42 10.57
N TRP A 16 18.38 -0.73 9.90
CA TRP A 16 18.56 -0.83 8.45
C TRP A 16 17.56 0.09 7.73
N LEU A 17 16.27 0.00 8.04
CA LEU A 17 15.25 0.79 7.36
C LEU A 17 15.42 2.30 7.60
N THR A 18 15.76 2.72 8.82
CA THR A 18 16.03 4.14 9.13
C THR A 18 17.23 4.70 8.38
N ASN A 19 18.19 3.84 8.03
CA ASN A 19 19.37 4.23 7.28
C ASN A 19 19.16 4.10 5.76
N GLU A 20 18.22 3.26 5.32
CA GLU A 20 17.97 3.01 3.91
C GLU A 20 17.05 4.06 3.27
N LEU A 21 15.96 4.44 3.94
CA LEU A 21 15.02 5.44 3.41
C LEU A 21 15.68 6.80 3.07
N PRO A 22 16.60 7.36 3.88
CA PRO A 22 17.31 8.59 3.53
C PRO A 22 18.21 8.50 2.30
N LYS A 23 18.65 7.30 1.90
CA LYS A 23 19.54 7.12 0.74
C LYS A 23 18.80 7.14 -0.59
N VAL A 24 17.47 7.07 -0.57
CA VAL A 24 16.65 7.03 -1.79
C VAL A 24 16.76 8.36 -2.53
N ASN A 25 17.41 8.33 -3.70
CA ASN A 25 17.47 9.46 -4.62
C ASN A 25 16.31 9.41 -5.61
N ARG A 26 15.24 10.16 -5.36
CA ARG A 26 14.03 10.16 -6.21
C ARG A 26 14.24 10.76 -7.61
N SER A 27 15.38 11.41 -7.86
CA SER A 27 15.77 11.86 -9.20
C SER A 27 16.43 10.78 -10.05
N GLU A 28 17.00 9.76 -9.42
CA GLU A 28 17.59 8.60 -10.08
C GLU A 28 16.61 7.42 -10.12
N THR A 29 15.95 7.16 -8.99
CA THR A 29 14.93 6.11 -8.84
C THR A 29 13.60 6.74 -8.38
N PRO A 30 12.74 7.21 -9.30
CA PRO A 30 11.50 7.90 -8.96
C PRO A 30 10.52 7.06 -8.15
N TRP A 31 10.43 5.76 -8.43
CA TRP A 31 9.45 4.86 -7.84
C TRP A 31 10.00 4.21 -6.58
N LEU A 32 9.44 4.57 -5.43
CA LEU A 32 9.76 3.96 -4.14
C LEU A 32 8.70 2.92 -3.78
N ILE A 33 9.09 1.65 -3.85
CA ILE A 33 8.21 0.49 -3.65
C ILE A 33 8.65 -0.23 -2.37
N VAL A 34 7.69 -0.64 -1.55
CA VAL A 34 7.95 -1.45 -0.36
C VAL A 34 7.24 -2.78 -0.46
N LEU A 35 7.94 -3.85 -0.10
CA LEU A 35 7.39 -5.20 -0.01
C LEU A 35 7.34 -5.63 1.45
N MET A 36 6.29 -6.32 1.85
CA MET A 36 6.16 -7.00 3.15
C MET A 36 5.28 -8.24 3.00
N HIS A 37 5.23 -9.11 4.02
CA HIS A 37 4.32 -10.27 3.97
C HIS A 37 2.93 -9.89 4.51
N CYS A 38 2.86 -9.49 5.78
CA CYS A 38 1.60 -9.12 6.45
C CYS A 38 1.15 -7.71 6.05
N PRO A 39 -0.06 -7.53 5.48
CA PRO A 39 -0.58 -6.22 5.09
C PRO A 39 -0.86 -5.31 6.30
N MET A 40 -0.49 -4.03 6.21
CA MET A 40 -0.83 -3.02 7.22
C MET A 40 -2.31 -2.58 7.13
N TYR A 41 -2.88 -2.62 5.94
CA TYR A 41 -4.30 -2.36 5.69
C TYR A 41 -4.90 -3.62 5.07
N ASN A 42 -5.88 -4.21 5.75
CA ASN A 42 -6.56 -5.44 5.36
C ASN A 42 -8.01 -5.37 5.85
N SER A 43 -8.97 -5.52 4.94
CA SER A 43 -10.39 -5.59 5.28
C SER A 43 -11.01 -6.97 5.13
N TYR A 44 -10.20 -8.01 4.93
CA TYR A 44 -10.60 -9.41 5.10
C TYR A 44 -10.64 -9.79 6.59
N VAL A 45 -11.50 -10.75 6.94
CA VAL A 45 -11.57 -11.29 8.31
C VAL A 45 -10.30 -12.10 8.63
N HIS A 46 -9.78 -12.83 7.63
CA HIS A 46 -8.53 -13.58 7.77
C HIS A 46 -7.35 -12.62 7.99
N HIS A 47 -6.54 -12.88 9.01
CA HIS A 47 -5.41 -12.05 9.43
C HIS A 47 -5.77 -10.56 9.67
N TYR A 48 -7.02 -10.29 10.06
CA TYR A 48 -7.48 -8.93 10.35
C TYR A 48 -6.64 -8.33 11.49
N MET A 49 -6.10 -7.13 11.27
CA MET A 49 -5.27 -6.38 12.23
C MET A 49 -3.92 -7.01 12.62
N GLU A 50 -3.47 -8.11 11.99
CA GLU A 50 -2.15 -8.68 12.30
C GLU A 50 -0.99 -7.73 11.98
N GLY A 51 -1.13 -6.91 10.92
CA GLY A 51 -0.13 -5.91 10.52
C GLY A 51 -0.02 -4.67 11.41
N GLU A 52 -0.89 -4.51 12.42
CA GLU A 52 -0.98 -3.28 13.22
C GLU A 52 0.31 -2.93 13.95
N THR A 53 1.00 -3.94 14.49
CA THR A 53 2.25 -3.74 15.24
C THR A 53 3.35 -3.13 14.37
N MET A 54 3.46 -3.58 13.11
CA MET A 54 4.39 -3.00 12.14
C MET A 54 3.89 -1.65 11.62
N ARG A 55 2.58 -1.48 11.40
CA ARG A 55 1.97 -0.23 10.96
C ARG A 55 2.31 0.92 11.91
N VAL A 56 2.13 0.72 13.22
CA VAL A 56 2.46 1.72 14.26
C VAL A 56 3.91 2.21 14.18
N ILE A 57 4.84 1.34 13.79
CA ILE A 57 6.27 1.66 13.77
C ILE A 57 6.68 2.29 12.42
N TYR A 58 6.22 1.75 11.30
CA TYR A 58 6.75 2.08 9.97
C TYR A 58 5.85 2.96 9.12
N GLU A 59 4.52 2.95 9.29
CA GLU A 59 3.61 3.82 8.52
C GLU A 59 4.01 5.31 8.55
N PRO A 60 4.42 5.89 9.71
CA PRO A 60 4.89 7.28 9.73
C PRO A 60 6.06 7.56 8.79
N TRP A 61 6.95 6.57 8.57
CA TRP A 61 8.06 6.71 7.65
C TRP A 61 7.65 6.49 6.21
N LEU A 62 6.76 5.54 5.93
CA LEU A 62 6.25 5.32 4.57
C LEU A 62 5.55 6.58 4.04
N VAL A 63 4.80 7.27 4.90
CA VAL A 63 4.18 8.58 4.61
C VAL A 63 5.25 9.67 4.46
N LYS A 64 6.19 9.78 5.42
CA LYS A 64 7.26 10.81 5.39
C LYS A 64 8.09 10.74 4.10
N TYR A 65 8.47 9.55 3.66
CA TYR A 65 9.28 9.33 2.47
C TYR A 65 8.45 9.19 1.19
N LYS A 66 7.13 9.40 1.28
CA LYS A 66 6.22 9.42 0.12
C LYS A 66 6.38 8.16 -0.72
N VAL A 67 6.30 6.99 -0.07
CA VAL A 67 6.31 5.68 -0.76
C VAL A 67 5.16 5.66 -1.77
N ASP A 68 5.40 5.14 -2.96
CA ASP A 68 4.40 5.17 -4.03
C ASP A 68 3.34 4.08 -3.83
N VAL A 69 3.80 2.86 -3.54
CA VAL A 69 2.99 1.66 -3.36
C VAL A 69 3.67 0.68 -2.40
N VAL A 70 2.86 -0.01 -1.61
CA VAL A 70 3.26 -1.11 -0.72
C VAL A 70 2.56 -2.38 -1.20
N PHE A 71 3.32 -3.44 -1.47
CA PHE A 71 2.76 -4.76 -1.77
C PHE A 71 2.90 -5.69 -0.58
N ALA A 72 1.83 -6.42 -0.29
CA ALA A 72 1.76 -7.45 0.72
C ALA A 72 1.11 -8.72 0.16
N GLY A 73 1.35 -9.84 0.82
CA GLY A 73 0.69 -11.12 0.54
C GLY A 73 -0.16 -11.52 1.74
N HIS A 74 0.10 -12.73 2.26
CA HIS A 74 -0.43 -13.27 3.51
C HIS A 74 -1.94 -13.57 3.49
N VAL A 75 -2.77 -12.57 3.21
CA VAL A 75 -4.21 -12.79 2.97
C VAL A 75 -4.38 -13.33 1.56
N HIS A 76 -5.02 -14.50 1.43
CA HIS A 76 -5.18 -15.23 0.19
C HIS A 76 -6.31 -14.68 -0.70
N ALA A 77 -6.23 -13.38 -0.98
CA ALA A 77 -7.19 -12.64 -1.78
C ALA A 77 -6.53 -11.38 -2.37
N TYR A 78 -7.31 -10.58 -3.11
CA TYR A 78 -6.90 -9.29 -3.63
C TYR A 78 -7.54 -8.14 -2.85
N GLU A 79 -6.76 -7.11 -2.55
CA GLU A 79 -7.24 -5.83 -2.04
C GLU A 79 -6.36 -4.67 -2.49
N ARG A 80 -6.97 -3.54 -2.80
CA ARG A 80 -6.30 -2.26 -3.06
C ARG A 80 -6.90 -1.17 -2.20
N SER A 81 -6.06 -0.46 -1.46
CA SER A 81 -6.48 0.67 -0.65
C SER A 81 -6.58 1.97 -1.46
N GLU A 82 -7.31 2.93 -0.90
CA GLU A 82 -7.10 4.35 -1.17
C GLU A 82 -5.74 4.81 -0.61
N ARG A 83 -5.29 6.02 -0.97
CA ARG A 83 -4.15 6.65 -0.29
C ARG A 83 -4.60 7.21 1.05
N VAL A 84 -4.36 6.44 2.11
CA VAL A 84 -4.72 6.80 3.48
C VAL A 84 -3.54 6.67 4.42
N SER A 85 -3.57 7.44 5.50
CA SER A 85 -2.69 7.24 6.64
C SER A 85 -3.46 7.25 7.96
N ASN A 86 -2.94 6.54 8.95
CA ASN A 86 -3.46 6.52 10.32
C ASN A 86 -2.32 6.72 11.34
N VAL A 87 -1.58 7.81 11.14
CA VAL A 87 -0.35 8.16 11.88
C VAL A 87 -0.53 9.27 12.91
N ALA A 88 -1.76 9.83 13.02
CA ALA A 88 -2.03 10.98 13.87
C ALA A 88 -2.25 10.63 15.35
N TYR A 89 -2.47 9.35 15.68
CA TYR A 89 -2.82 8.90 17.02
C TYR A 89 -1.69 9.17 18.04
N ASN A 90 -2.02 9.81 19.18
CA ASN A 90 -1.07 10.05 20.27
C ASN A 90 -1.62 9.69 21.67
N ILE A 91 -2.56 8.74 21.73
CA ILE A 91 -3.36 8.38 22.91
C ILE A 91 -4.37 9.47 23.29
N ILE A 92 -3.92 10.70 23.59
CA ILE A 92 -4.76 11.79 24.12
C ILE A 92 -5.76 12.28 23.08
N ASN A 93 -5.33 12.46 21.83
CA ASN A 93 -6.14 13.03 20.77
C ASN A 93 -7.18 12.06 20.20
N ARG A 94 -7.06 10.76 20.47
CA ARG A 94 -7.94 9.68 19.98
C ARG A 94 -8.12 9.66 18.45
N LYS A 95 -7.20 10.25 17.68
CA LYS A 95 -7.25 10.29 16.22
C LYS A 95 -6.74 8.97 15.64
N CYS A 96 -7.58 7.94 15.67
CA CYS A 96 -7.26 6.57 15.26
C CYS A 96 -8.00 6.08 14.00
N SER A 97 -8.69 6.98 13.29
CA SER A 97 -9.35 6.66 12.02
C SER A 97 -8.43 6.98 10.84
N PRO A 98 -8.26 6.07 9.87
CA PRO A 98 -7.55 6.37 8.63
C PRO A 98 -8.19 7.56 7.90
N VAL A 99 -7.36 8.48 7.42
CA VAL A 99 -7.77 9.67 6.67
C VAL A 99 -7.09 9.68 5.30
N LYS A 100 -7.74 10.29 4.31
CA LYS A 100 -7.12 10.49 2.99
C LYS A 100 -5.83 11.30 3.14
N ASP A 101 -4.75 10.80 2.57
CA ASP A 101 -3.42 11.40 2.66
C ASP A 101 -2.67 11.19 1.35
N GLU A 102 -2.50 12.26 0.59
CA GLU A 102 -1.83 12.23 -0.70
C GLU A 102 -0.33 11.90 -0.63
N SER A 103 0.28 11.98 0.56
CA SER A 103 1.66 11.54 0.81
C SER A 103 1.75 10.05 1.16
N ALA A 104 0.64 9.39 1.47
CA ALA A 104 0.63 7.97 1.78
C ALA A 104 0.73 7.09 0.51
N PRO A 105 1.30 5.89 0.62
CA PRO A 105 1.27 4.91 -0.46
C PRO A 105 -0.15 4.37 -0.71
N VAL A 106 -0.33 3.73 -1.86
CA VAL A 106 -1.40 2.74 -2.03
C VAL A 106 -0.92 1.42 -1.42
N TYR A 107 -1.74 0.77 -0.61
CA TYR A 107 -1.47 -0.58 -0.10
C TYR A 107 -2.20 -1.60 -0.96
N ILE A 108 -1.49 -2.63 -1.42
CA ILE A 108 -2.03 -3.69 -2.26
C ILE A 108 -1.72 -5.03 -1.62
N THR A 109 -2.78 -5.78 -1.31
CA THR A 109 -2.73 -7.19 -0.94
C THR A 109 -2.86 -8.01 -2.22
N ILE A 110 -1.84 -8.81 -2.53
CA ILE A 110 -1.74 -9.67 -3.72
C ILE A 110 -1.27 -11.08 -3.32
N GLY A 111 -1.87 -11.64 -2.26
CA GLY A 111 -1.53 -12.96 -1.70
C GLY A 111 -2.27 -14.14 -2.36
N ASN A 112 -2.91 -13.89 -3.50
CA ASN A 112 -3.85 -14.78 -4.17
C ASN A 112 -3.23 -15.60 -5.31
N GLY A 113 -1.99 -16.06 -5.14
CA GLY A 113 -1.26 -16.81 -6.16
C GLY A 113 -1.68 -18.28 -6.36
N GLY A 114 -2.61 -18.81 -5.57
CA GLY A 114 -3.06 -20.21 -5.69
C GLY A 114 -2.49 -21.18 -4.66
N ASN A 115 -2.30 -20.73 -3.41
CA ASN A 115 -1.80 -21.61 -2.34
C ASN A 115 -2.83 -22.71 -1.98
N GLN A 116 -2.36 -23.76 -1.30
CA GLN A 116 -3.15 -24.94 -0.93
C GLN A 116 -4.26 -24.68 0.11
N GLU A 117 -4.17 -23.60 0.89
CA GLU A 117 -5.15 -23.27 1.94
C GLU A 117 -6.43 -22.65 1.34
N GLY A 118 -6.40 -22.28 0.06
CA GLY A 118 -7.54 -21.72 -0.66
C GLY A 118 -7.66 -20.20 -0.53
N LEU A 119 -8.81 -19.68 -0.98
CA LEU A 119 -9.10 -18.25 -0.98
C LEU A 119 -9.66 -17.79 0.37
N ALA A 120 -9.23 -16.61 0.81
CA ALA A 120 -9.89 -15.90 1.91
C ALA A 120 -11.12 -15.15 1.38
N THR A 121 -12.32 -15.66 1.62
CA THR A 121 -13.57 -15.11 1.06
C THR A 121 -14.32 -14.17 2.00
N GLU A 122 -14.15 -14.34 3.32
CA GLU A 122 -14.83 -13.52 4.32
C GLU A 122 -14.22 -12.13 4.43
N MET A 123 -15.04 -11.11 4.21
CA MET A 123 -14.67 -9.70 4.28
C MET A 123 -15.42 -9.00 5.42
N THR A 124 -14.75 -8.05 6.08
CA THR A 124 -15.42 -7.13 7.02
C THR A 124 -16.50 -6.32 6.30
N GLN A 125 -17.63 -6.07 6.99
CA GLN A 125 -18.76 -5.35 6.42
C GLN A 125 -19.18 -4.14 7.27
N PRO A 126 -19.56 -3.01 6.64
CA PRO A 126 -19.46 -2.74 5.20
C PRO A 126 -17.99 -2.57 4.75
N GLN A 127 -17.74 -2.45 3.44
CA GLN A 127 -16.42 -2.09 2.93
C GLN A 127 -15.92 -0.80 3.59
N PRO A 128 -14.79 -0.82 4.30
CA PRO A 128 -14.29 0.37 4.97
C PRO A 128 -13.81 1.38 3.94
N ARG A 129 -13.92 2.68 4.24
CA ARG A 129 -13.57 3.77 3.32
C ARG A 129 -12.12 3.80 2.84
N TYR A 130 -11.21 3.09 3.52
CA TYR A 130 -9.82 2.97 3.08
C TYR A 130 -9.63 1.91 2.00
N SER A 131 -10.58 0.98 1.83
CA SER A 131 -10.50 -0.10 0.84
C SER A 131 -11.17 0.39 -0.45
N ALA A 132 -10.39 0.55 -1.52
CA ALA A 132 -10.90 1.02 -2.81
C ALA A 132 -11.51 -0.11 -3.63
N TYR A 133 -10.85 -1.28 -3.63
CA TYR A 133 -11.32 -2.49 -4.31
C TYR A 133 -10.86 -3.73 -3.53
N ARG A 134 -11.69 -4.76 -3.49
CA ARG A 134 -11.35 -6.07 -2.88
C ARG A 134 -12.14 -7.19 -3.54
N GLU A 135 -11.49 -8.29 -3.84
CA GLU A 135 -12.13 -9.49 -4.39
C GLU A 135 -11.34 -10.76 -4.02
N ALA A 136 -12.08 -11.82 -3.67
CA ALA A 136 -11.52 -13.14 -3.40
C ALA A 136 -11.50 -13.99 -4.68
N SER A 137 -10.46 -13.79 -5.50
CA SER A 137 -10.18 -14.61 -6.69
C SER A 137 -8.68 -14.87 -6.77
N PHE A 138 -8.26 -16.01 -7.34
CA PHE A 138 -6.85 -16.22 -7.64
C PHE A 138 -6.40 -15.34 -8.80
N GLY A 139 -5.14 -14.93 -8.79
CA GLY A 139 -4.63 -14.02 -9.79
C GLY A 139 -3.19 -13.58 -9.57
N HIS A 140 -2.76 -12.61 -10.36
CA HIS A 140 -1.47 -11.96 -10.23
C HIS A 140 -1.57 -10.48 -10.63
N GLY A 141 -0.65 -9.67 -10.11
CA GLY A 141 -0.56 -8.24 -10.43
C GLY A 141 0.63 -7.94 -11.34
N ILE A 142 0.49 -6.93 -12.19
CA ILE A 142 1.58 -6.37 -13.01
C ILE A 142 1.70 -4.88 -12.67
N LEU A 143 2.91 -4.44 -12.34
CA LEU A 143 3.26 -3.02 -12.22
C LEU A 143 4.14 -2.62 -13.40
N ASP A 144 3.57 -1.85 -14.31
CA ASP A 144 4.21 -1.39 -15.54
C ASP A 144 4.61 0.10 -15.41
N ILE A 145 5.89 0.34 -15.10
CA ILE A 145 6.44 1.69 -14.95
C ILE A 145 6.67 2.30 -16.34
N LYS A 146 5.89 3.33 -16.67
CA LYS A 146 6.00 4.01 -17.96
C LYS A 146 7.09 5.07 -17.99
N ASN A 147 7.18 5.87 -16.92
CA ASN A 147 8.15 6.95 -16.78
C ASN A 147 8.20 7.42 -15.32
N ARG A 148 8.88 8.54 -15.04
CA ARG A 148 9.02 9.08 -13.68
C ARG A 148 7.72 9.55 -13.03
N THR A 149 6.65 9.79 -13.80
CA THR A 149 5.36 10.30 -13.28
C THR A 149 4.25 9.26 -13.29
N HIS A 150 4.25 8.31 -14.23
CA HIS A 150 3.18 7.33 -14.41
C HIS A 150 3.67 5.89 -14.34
N ALA A 151 2.96 5.08 -13.56
CA ALA A 151 3.01 3.62 -13.61
C ALA A 151 1.58 3.08 -13.68
N TYR A 152 1.38 1.99 -14.39
CA TYR A 152 0.10 1.33 -14.50
C TYR A 152 0.14 0.03 -13.70
N PHE A 153 -0.71 -0.07 -12.69
CA PHE A 153 -0.91 -1.33 -11.97
C PHE A 153 -2.18 -2.01 -12.50
N VAL A 154 -2.10 -3.31 -12.73
CA VAL A 154 -3.24 -4.13 -13.13
C VAL A 154 -3.25 -5.43 -12.34
N TRP A 155 -4.44 -5.92 -12.02
CA TRP A 155 -4.68 -7.23 -11.47
C TRP A 155 -5.46 -8.11 -12.45
N HIS A 156 -4.93 -9.30 -12.71
CA HIS A 156 -5.51 -10.31 -13.58
C HIS A 156 -6.01 -11.50 -12.75
N ARG A 157 -7.24 -11.94 -13.01
CA ARG A 157 -7.82 -13.15 -12.39
C ARG A 157 -7.50 -14.38 -13.22
N ASN A 158 -7.29 -15.51 -12.57
CA ASN A 158 -6.94 -16.75 -13.25
C ASN A 158 -8.08 -17.32 -14.12
N HIS A 159 -9.35 -17.02 -13.79
CA HIS A 159 -10.50 -17.49 -14.55
C HIS A 159 -10.90 -16.57 -15.72
N ASP A 160 -10.28 -15.39 -15.83
CA ASP A 160 -10.50 -14.49 -16.95
C ASP A 160 -9.58 -14.82 -18.13
N GLY A 161 -9.84 -14.20 -19.28
CA GLY A 161 -8.89 -14.20 -20.40
C GLY A 161 -7.57 -13.52 -20.03
N PHE A 162 -6.48 -13.95 -20.68
CA PHE A 162 -5.12 -13.52 -20.33
C PHE A 162 -4.89 -11.99 -20.36
N ALA A 163 -5.62 -11.28 -21.22
CA ALA A 163 -5.54 -9.83 -21.37
C ALA A 163 -6.60 -9.05 -20.56
N THR A 164 -7.48 -9.75 -19.84
CA THR A 164 -8.57 -9.11 -19.10
C THR A 164 -8.05 -8.53 -17.80
N GLU A 165 -8.31 -7.24 -17.59
CA GLU A 165 -7.98 -6.50 -16.39
C GLU A 165 -9.18 -6.48 -15.45
N ALA A 166 -9.09 -7.13 -14.28
CA ALA A 166 -10.20 -7.17 -13.32
C ALA A 166 -10.26 -5.93 -12.42
N ASP A 167 -9.09 -5.39 -12.06
CA ASP A 167 -8.91 -4.07 -11.46
C ASP A 167 -7.61 -3.45 -11.98
N SER A 168 -7.59 -2.13 -12.10
CA SER A 168 -6.43 -1.39 -12.58
C SER A 168 -6.36 0.02 -12.00
N LEU A 169 -5.15 0.56 -11.96
CA LEU A 169 -4.88 1.87 -11.41
C LEU A 169 -3.69 2.53 -12.10
N TRP A 170 -3.91 3.74 -12.63
CA TRP A 170 -2.81 4.65 -12.91
C TRP A 170 -2.27 5.26 -11.62
N LEU A 171 -1.06 4.83 -11.25
CA LEU A 171 -0.31 5.42 -10.16
C LEU A 171 0.39 6.68 -10.66
N LEU A 172 0.14 7.80 -9.97
CA LEU A 172 0.94 9.01 -10.11
C LEU A 172 2.05 9.04 -9.06
N ASN A 173 3.28 9.21 -9.51
CA ASN A 173 4.46 9.25 -8.66
C ASN A 173 4.34 10.33 -7.58
N ARG A 174 4.66 10.00 -6.33
CA ARG A 174 4.48 10.92 -5.19
C ARG A 174 5.50 12.04 -5.12
N TYR A 175 6.64 11.90 -5.79
CA TYR A 175 7.70 12.91 -5.84
C TYR A 175 7.58 13.82 -7.08
N TRP A 176 7.28 13.23 -8.24
CA TRP A 176 7.24 13.94 -9.53
C TRP A 176 5.86 14.38 -10.00
N LYS A 177 4.78 14.08 -9.25
CA LYS A 177 3.45 14.61 -9.60
C LYS A 177 3.50 16.14 -9.57
N LEU A 178 3.08 16.77 -10.66
CA LEU A 178 2.87 18.22 -10.69
C LEU A 178 1.73 18.55 -9.74
N GLU A 179 1.96 19.46 -8.79
CA GLU A 179 0.85 20.04 -8.02
C GLU A 179 -0.05 20.79 -9.01
N GLN A 180 -1.24 20.26 -9.29
CA GLN A 180 -2.32 21.07 -9.85
C GLN A 180 -2.88 21.99 -8.75
N SER A 181 -2.08 22.92 -8.23
CA SER A 181 -2.58 24.02 -7.38
C SER A 181 -1.51 25.10 -7.14
N SER A 182 -1.17 25.84 -8.19
CA SER A 182 -0.73 27.24 -8.06
C SER A 182 -1.10 28.14 -9.25
N VAL A 183 -1.85 27.63 -10.24
CA VAL A 183 -2.31 28.42 -11.41
C VAL A 183 -3.73 29.00 -11.23
N ALA A 184 -4.42 28.70 -10.12
CA ALA A 184 -5.81 29.13 -9.92
C ALA A 184 -6.00 30.47 -9.16
N TYR A 185 -4.94 31.23 -8.87
CA TYR A 185 -5.04 32.47 -8.07
C TYR A 185 -4.70 33.79 -8.80
N PHE A 186 -4.52 33.78 -10.13
CA PHE A 186 -4.24 35.00 -10.91
C PHE A 186 -5.22 35.31 -12.05
N MET A 187 -6.45 34.79 -12.00
CA MET A 187 -7.52 35.26 -12.88
C MET A 187 -8.85 35.37 -12.13
N LYS A 188 -8.98 36.41 -11.30
CA LYS A 188 -10.20 37.21 -11.11
C LYS A 188 -9.80 38.62 -10.70
#